data_AF-A0A7Y1ZXI9-F1
#
_entry.id   AF-A0A7Y1ZXI9-F1
#
_cell.length_a   1.000
_cell.length_b   1.000
_cell.length_c   1.000
_cell.angle_alpha   90.00
_cell.angle_beta   90.00
_cell.angle_gamma   90.00
#
_symmetry.space_group_name_H-M   'P 1'
#
loop_
_entity.id
_entity.type
_entity.pdbx_description
1 polymer ?
#
loop_
_entity_poly.entity_id
_entity_poly.type
_entity_poly.pdbx_seq_one_letter_code
_entity_poly.pdbx_strand_id
1 'polypeptide(L)'
;MAKREINHYLVYQVEGGKASADIELTSNFDASTINATVGDVSYFANPCDKRHGNLRTRIEDAHAHYAWHSLTADPEPERKLRGGTQFGTLRMTLEQPVGLLVPAEKVEDGSQLSSDIGHYKIYRVGQCTEPEDSVDLRDQFGQLTTVLQGAKYLGVPTAKTHDGTEYPADADDPYLTFYAVDETHPGEQRQVIDQFGDYELDFLCTTFVGVPTVVSGWQEA
;
A
#
# COMPACT_ATOMS: atom_id res chain seq x y z
N MET A 1 19.85 5.95 10.62
CA MET A 1 19.92 5.66 9.17
C MET A 1 18.69 6.29 8.55
N ALA A 2 18.80 6.87 7.35
CA ALA A 2 17.64 7.43 6.66
C ALA A 2 16.84 6.27 6.06
N LYS A 3 15.50 6.30 6.17
CA LYS A 3 14.64 5.32 5.51
C LYS A 3 14.79 5.41 3.99
N ARG A 4 14.60 4.30 3.29
CA ARG A 4 14.52 4.24 1.83
C ARG A 4 13.44 5.20 1.33
N GLU A 5 13.75 5.98 0.30
CA GLU A 5 12.76 6.78 -0.41
C GLU A 5 12.01 5.87 -1.37
N ILE A 6 10.69 5.82 -1.23
CA ILE A 6 9.80 5.05 -2.11
C ILE A 6 8.77 6.01 -2.72
N ASN A 7 8.18 5.60 -3.84
CA ASN A 7 7.17 6.37 -4.54
C ASN A 7 5.97 6.74 -3.66
N HIS A 8 5.24 7.78 -4.06
CA HIS A 8 3.83 7.92 -3.74
C HIS A 8 3.01 7.03 -4.65
N TYR A 9 1.84 6.60 -4.18
CA TYR A 9 0.99 5.68 -4.93
C TYR A 9 -0.41 6.23 -5.11
N LEU A 10 -0.91 6.28 -6.35
CA LEU A 10 -2.33 6.44 -6.61
C LEU A 10 -2.95 5.04 -6.70
N VAL A 11 -3.96 4.80 -5.87
CA VAL A 11 -4.55 3.48 -5.68
C VAL A 11 -5.92 3.43 -6.32
N TYR A 12 -6.13 2.40 -7.13
CA TYR A 12 -7.35 2.16 -7.87
C TYR A 12 -8.08 0.95 -7.29
N GLN A 13 -9.39 1.06 -7.14
CA GLN A 13 -10.23 -0.11 -6.97
C GLN A 13 -10.24 -0.91 -8.27
N VAL A 14 -10.08 -2.23 -8.16
CA VAL A 14 -10.04 -3.14 -9.30
C VAL A 14 -10.94 -4.36 -9.10
N GLU A 15 -11.33 -4.99 -10.20
CA GLU A 15 -11.98 -6.30 -10.23
C GLU A 15 -11.23 -7.27 -11.16
N GLY A 16 -11.51 -8.57 -11.08
CA GLY A 16 -10.96 -9.60 -11.98
C GLY A 16 -9.80 -10.42 -11.40
N GLY A 17 -9.13 -9.94 -10.35
CA GLY A 17 -7.99 -10.62 -9.74
C GLY A 17 -8.38 -11.68 -8.71
N LYS A 18 -8.74 -12.89 -9.14
CA LYS A 18 -9.05 -14.00 -8.21
C LYS A 18 -7.78 -14.69 -7.72
N ALA A 19 -7.62 -14.80 -6.41
CA ALA A 19 -6.49 -15.51 -5.80
C ALA A 19 -6.90 -16.23 -4.52
N SER A 20 -6.18 -17.29 -4.17
CA SER A 20 -6.28 -17.96 -2.89
C SER A 20 -4.97 -18.64 -2.57
N ALA A 21 -4.30 -18.19 -1.51
CA ALA A 21 -3.03 -18.75 -1.09
C ALA A 21 -2.85 -18.64 0.41
N ASP A 22 -2.39 -19.71 1.04
CA ASP A 22 -1.96 -19.68 2.43
C ASP A 22 -0.51 -19.18 2.52
N ILE A 23 -0.28 -18.29 3.48
CA ILE A 23 0.99 -17.63 3.71
C ILE A 23 1.27 -17.48 5.20
N GLU A 24 2.53 -17.24 5.50
CA GLU A 24 2.99 -16.85 6.82
C GLU A 24 3.53 -15.42 6.75
N LEU A 25 3.21 -14.60 7.75
CA LEU A 25 3.61 -13.19 7.82
C LEU A 25 4.36 -12.92 9.12
N THR A 26 5.35 -12.03 9.06
CA THR A 26 6.02 -11.50 10.25
C THR A 26 6.36 -10.04 10.02
N SER A 27 5.73 -9.15 10.80
CA SER A 27 6.00 -7.72 10.79
C SER A 27 6.74 -7.30 12.07
N ASN A 28 7.16 -6.03 12.12
CA ASN A 28 7.78 -5.45 13.30
C ASN A 28 6.81 -5.26 14.50
N PHE A 29 5.53 -5.60 14.34
CA PHE A 29 4.52 -5.60 15.39
C PHE A 29 4.23 -6.99 15.96
N ASP A 30 4.79 -8.04 15.37
CA ASP A 30 4.43 -9.42 15.66
C ASP A 30 5.48 -10.04 16.60
N ALA A 31 5.00 -10.68 17.66
CA ALA A 31 5.87 -11.46 18.56
C ALA A 31 6.23 -12.84 17.98
N SER A 32 5.43 -13.32 17.03
CA SER A 32 5.59 -14.59 16.34
C SER A 32 5.01 -14.51 14.92
N THR A 33 5.36 -15.47 14.08
CA THR A 33 4.77 -15.65 12.76
C THR A 33 3.24 -15.81 12.84
N ILE A 34 2.53 -15.16 11.92
CA ILE A 34 1.07 -15.17 11.79
C ILE A 34 0.69 -15.93 10.51
N ASN A 35 -0.21 -16.90 10.64
CA ASN A 35 -0.80 -17.57 9.48
C ASN A 35 -1.91 -16.70 8.89
N ALA A 36 -1.97 -16.63 7.57
CA ALA A 36 -3.00 -15.89 6.86
C ALA A 36 -3.34 -16.53 5.52
N THR A 37 -4.53 -16.23 5.02
CA THR A 37 -4.99 -16.60 3.68
C THR A 37 -5.18 -15.33 2.86
N VAL A 38 -4.47 -15.25 1.75
CA VAL A 38 -4.62 -14.24 0.69
C VAL A 38 -5.88 -14.55 -0.11
N GLY A 39 -6.68 -13.53 -0.41
CA GLY A 39 -7.84 -13.61 -1.28
C GLY A 39 -7.68 -12.75 -2.53
N ASP A 40 -8.80 -12.33 -3.10
CA ASP A 40 -8.86 -11.54 -4.35
C ASP A 40 -8.08 -10.21 -4.25
N VAL A 41 -7.57 -9.76 -5.41
CA VAL A 41 -7.03 -8.40 -5.62
C VAL A 41 -8.19 -7.42 -5.62
N SER A 42 -8.19 -6.50 -4.65
CA SER A 42 -9.24 -5.48 -4.49
C SER A 42 -8.76 -4.09 -4.91
N TYR A 43 -7.46 -3.85 -4.86
CA TYR A 43 -6.86 -2.59 -5.31
C TYR A 43 -5.56 -2.81 -6.07
N PHE A 44 -5.19 -1.82 -6.89
CA PHE A 44 -3.90 -1.76 -7.55
C PHE A 44 -3.25 -0.39 -7.29
N ALA A 45 -1.99 -0.38 -6.86
CA ALA A 45 -1.25 0.82 -6.52
C ALA A 45 -0.27 1.18 -7.63
N ASN A 46 -0.50 2.31 -8.30
CA ASN A 46 0.39 2.87 -9.30
C ASN A 46 1.33 3.90 -8.68
N PRO A 47 2.63 3.88 -9.00
CA PRO A 47 3.51 4.97 -8.62
C PRO A 47 3.05 6.27 -9.28
N CYS A 48 3.03 7.37 -8.54
CA CYS A 48 2.54 8.66 -9.03
C CYS A 48 3.47 9.81 -8.66
N ASP A 49 3.52 10.82 -9.53
CA ASP A 49 4.04 12.13 -9.20
C ASP A 49 3.06 12.80 -8.22
N LYS A 50 3.58 13.47 -7.20
CA LYS A 50 2.77 14.25 -6.27
C LYS A 50 3.31 15.67 -6.12
N ARG A 51 2.40 16.64 -6.07
CA ARG A 51 2.68 18.01 -5.66
C ARG A 51 1.88 18.38 -4.42
N HIS A 52 2.55 19.03 -3.47
CA HIS A 52 1.96 19.60 -2.26
C HIS A 52 2.60 20.96 -2.00
N GLY A 53 1.83 22.04 -2.23
CA GLY A 53 2.36 23.40 -2.26
C GLY A 53 3.48 23.57 -3.29
N ASN A 54 4.70 23.87 -2.83
CA ASN A 54 5.89 24.01 -3.67
C ASN A 54 6.73 22.73 -3.78
N LEU A 55 6.41 21.69 -3.00
CA LEU A 55 7.12 20.42 -3.03
C LEU A 55 6.57 19.55 -4.16
N ARG A 56 7.47 18.99 -4.98
CA ARG A 56 7.15 17.96 -5.95
C ARG A 56 7.97 16.73 -5.64
N THR A 57 7.30 15.60 -5.47
CA THR A 57 7.92 14.27 -5.44
C THR A 57 7.67 13.61 -6.78
N ARG A 58 8.73 13.05 -7.38
CA ARG A 58 8.64 12.37 -8.67
C ARG A 58 8.55 10.86 -8.46
N ILE A 59 8.10 10.17 -9.50
CA ILE A 59 8.25 8.72 -9.61
C ILE A 59 9.77 8.40 -9.69
N GLU A 60 10.28 7.72 -8.68
CA GLU A 60 11.65 7.20 -8.60
C GLU A 60 11.79 5.89 -9.39
N ASP A 61 10.79 5.01 -9.28
CA ASP A 61 10.69 3.76 -10.04
C ASP A 61 9.30 3.63 -10.68
N ALA A 62 9.22 3.68 -12.00
CA ALA A 62 7.96 3.57 -12.74
C ALA A 62 7.39 2.14 -12.76
N HIS A 63 8.18 1.14 -12.38
CA HIS A 63 7.80 -0.27 -12.35
C HIS A 63 7.41 -0.77 -10.95
N ALA A 64 7.55 0.08 -9.94
CA ALA A 64 7.16 -0.24 -8.57
C ALA A 64 5.64 -0.17 -8.41
N HIS A 65 4.93 -1.22 -8.84
CA HIS A 65 3.49 -1.37 -8.60
C HIS A 65 3.20 -2.35 -7.48
N TYR A 66 2.02 -2.23 -6.86
CA TYR A 66 1.51 -3.25 -5.95
C TYR A 66 0.12 -3.75 -6.35
N ALA A 67 -0.05 -5.07 -6.31
CA ALA A 67 -1.37 -5.68 -6.17
C ALA A 67 -1.74 -5.72 -4.68
N TRP A 68 -2.95 -5.28 -4.36
CA TRP A 68 -3.47 -5.28 -3.01
C TRP A 68 -4.51 -6.39 -2.86
N HIS A 69 -4.07 -7.49 -2.27
CA HIS A 69 -4.94 -8.61 -1.95
C HIS A 69 -5.70 -8.39 -0.66
N SER A 70 -6.93 -8.87 -0.62
CA SER A 70 -7.62 -9.11 0.64
C SER A 70 -6.86 -10.14 1.48
N LEU A 71 -6.89 -9.97 2.80
CA LEU A 71 -6.19 -10.85 3.73
C LEU A 71 -7.14 -11.27 4.85
N THR A 72 -7.20 -12.57 5.11
CA THR A 72 -7.81 -13.13 6.32
C THR A 72 -6.70 -13.68 7.20
N ALA A 73 -6.57 -13.20 8.42
CA ALA A 73 -5.55 -13.63 9.37
C ALA A 73 -6.18 -13.83 10.75
N ASP A 74 -5.43 -14.46 11.66
CA ASP A 74 -5.82 -14.53 13.06
C ASP A 74 -5.98 -13.11 13.66
N PRO A 75 -6.94 -12.90 14.57
CA PRO A 75 -7.13 -11.59 15.18
C PRO A 75 -5.88 -11.09 15.89
N GLU A 76 -5.50 -9.85 15.59
CA GLU A 76 -4.37 -9.16 16.22
C GLU A 76 -4.86 -8.14 17.26
N PRO A 77 -4.07 -7.80 18.29
CA PRO A 77 -4.40 -6.74 19.23
C PRO A 77 -4.44 -5.38 18.54
N GLU A 78 -5.30 -4.49 19.03
CA GLU A 78 -5.28 -3.08 18.64
C GLU A 78 -3.95 -2.43 19.06
N ARG A 79 -3.45 -1.52 18.22
CA ARG A 79 -2.18 -0.83 18.49
C ARG A 79 -2.35 0.67 18.31
N LYS A 80 -1.76 1.45 19.23
CA LYS A 80 -1.69 2.90 19.12
C LYS A 80 -0.34 3.29 18.55
N LEU A 81 -0.34 4.05 17.46
CA LEU A 81 0.85 4.44 16.73
C LEU A 81 1.02 5.95 16.71
N ARG A 82 2.28 6.39 16.79
CA ARG A 82 2.71 7.78 16.59
C ARG A 82 3.72 7.86 15.46
N GLY A 83 3.50 8.78 14.54
CA GLY A 83 4.39 8.98 13.41
C GLY A 83 4.19 10.33 12.75
N GLY A 84 4.61 10.42 11.50
CA GLY A 84 4.36 11.59 10.69
C GLY A 84 4.49 11.27 9.22
N THR A 85 3.75 12.04 8.44
CA THR A 85 3.88 12.14 6.98
C THR A 85 4.31 13.57 6.65
N GLN A 86 4.46 13.87 5.36
CA GLN A 86 4.66 15.25 4.91
C GLN A 86 3.49 16.20 5.25
N PHE A 87 2.34 15.67 5.71
CA PHE A 87 1.16 16.43 6.10
C PHE A 87 1.13 16.74 7.61
N GLY A 88 2.15 16.30 8.36
CA GLY A 88 2.30 16.58 9.78
C GLY A 88 2.33 15.33 10.64
N THR A 89 2.05 15.52 11.94
CA THR A 89 2.11 14.43 12.93
C THR A 89 0.86 13.56 12.87
N LEU A 90 1.05 12.25 12.91
CA LEU A 90 -0.02 11.27 12.97
C LEU A 90 -0.08 10.60 14.34
N ARG A 91 -1.31 10.46 14.84
CA ARG A 91 -1.67 9.58 15.93
C ARG A 91 -2.82 8.72 15.44
N MET A 92 -2.63 7.41 15.42
CA MET A 92 -3.62 6.48 14.88
C MET A 92 -3.79 5.24 15.76
N THR A 93 -4.99 4.67 15.75
CA THR A 93 -5.24 3.31 16.22
C THR A 93 -5.25 2.38 15.02
N LEU A 94 -4.44 1.32 15.06
CA LEU A 94 -4.46 0.22 14.12
C LEU A 94 -5.39 -0.86 14.65
N GLU A 95 -6.31 -1.28 13.80
CA GLU A 95 -7.26 -2.35 14.05
C GLU A 95 -6.73 -3.65 13.41
N GLN A 96 -7.62 -4.49 12.87
CA GLN A 96 -7.25 -5.76 12.28
C GLN A 96 -6.47 -5.59 10.96
N PRO A 97 -5.57 -6.54 10.62
CA PRO A 97 -5.04 -6.65 9.28
C PRO A 97 -6.14 -7.04 8.30
N VAL A 98 -6.15 -6.40 7.13
CA VAL A 98 -7.23 -6.57 6.12
C VAL A 98 -6.70 -6.79 4.70
N GLY A 99 -5.39 -6.61 4.48
CA GLY A 99 -4.81 -6.82 3.17
C GLY A 99 -3.31 -7.04 3.17
N LEU A 100 -2.80 -7.36 1.99
CA LEU A 100 -1.38 -7.55 1.71
C LEU A 100 -1.06 -6.84 0.40
N LEU A 101 -0.08 -5.93 0.42
CA LEU A 101 0.55 -5.44 -0.81
C LEU A 101 1.66 -6.40 -1.21
N VAL A 102 1.61 -6.82 -2.46
CA VAL A 102 2.68 -7.60 -3.09
C VAL A 102 3.19 -6.86 -4.31
N PRO A 103 4.52 -6.85 -4.56
CA PRO A 103 5.07 -6.34 -5.80
C PRO A 103 4.36 -6.98 -7.00
N ALA A 104 3.97 -6.15 -7.96
CA ALA A 104 3.28 -6.59 -9.16
C ALA A 104 3.89 -5.95 -10.40
N GLU A 105 3.81 -6.67 -11.51
CA GLU A 105 4.09 -6.16 -12.84
C GLU A 105 2.76 -5.82 -13.51
N LYS A 106 2.64 -4.60 -14.01
CA LYS A 106 1.57 -4.24 -14.95
C LYS A 106 2.13 -4.40 -16.36
N VAL A 107 1.60 -5.37 -17.11
CA VAL A 107 2.18 -5.83 -18.39
C VAL A 107 1.99 -4.77 -19.47
N GLU A 108 3.10 -4.14 -19.85
CA GLU A 108 3.19 -3.09 -20.87
C GLU A 108 4.53 -3.22 -21.61
N ASP A 109 4.70 -2.56 -22.76
CA ASP A 109 5.96 -2.64 -23.52
C ASP A 109 7.14 -2.13 -22.65
N GLY A 110 8.05 -3.05 -22.31
CA GLY A 110 9.21 -2.76 -21.45
C GLY A 110 8.90 -2.77 -19.95
N SER A 111 7.74 -3.28 -19.51
CA SER A 111 7.49 -3.56 -18.11
C SER A 111 8.42 -4.65 -17.57
N GLN A 112 8.72 -4.56 -16.28
CA GLN A 112 9.38 -5.60 -15.51
C GLN A 112 8.90 -5.48 -14.07
N LEU A 113 8.94 -6.57 -13.32
CA LEU A 113 8.75 -6.53 -11.88
C LEU A 113 9.88 -5.73 -11.23
N SER A 114 9.55 -4.73 -10.41
CA SER A 114 10.55 -4.00 -9.62
C SER A 114 11.19 -4.91 -8.57
N SER A 115 12.52 -4.94 -8.51
CA SER A 115 13.29 -5.63 -7.48
C SER A 115 13.40 -4.83 -6.17
N ASP A 116 12.98 -3.57 -6.20
CA ASP A 116 13.31 -2.59 -5.17
C ASP A 116 12.09 -2.27 -4.28
N ILE A 117 11.08 -3.13 -4.27
CA ILE A 117 9.91 -3.01 -3.42
C ILE A 117 9.59 -4.30 -2.66
N GLY A 118 9.18 -4.16 -1.40
CA GLY A 118 8.86 -5.26 -0.48
C GLY A 118 7.36 -5.47 -0.27
N HIS A 119 7.02 -6.41 0.61
CA HIS A 119 5.63 -6.70 0.97
C HIS A 119 5.15 -5.82 2.13
N TYR A 120 3.86 -5.48 2.13
CA TYR A 120 3.24 -4.72 3.22
C TYR A 120 2.00 -5.42 3.75
N LYS A 121 1.97 -5.70 5.05
CA LYS A 121 0.73 -6.06 5.74
C LYS A 121 -0.09 -4.78 5.94
N ILE A 122 -1.34 -4.79 5.49
CA ILE A 122 -2.22 -3.62 5.55
C ILE A 122 -3.17 -3.73 6.75
N TYR A 123 -3.09 -2.73 7.62
CA TYR A 123 -3.97 -2.56 8.77
C TYR A 123 -5.02 -1.48 8.50
N ARG A 124 -6.25 -1.72 8.97
CA ARG A 124 -7.28 -0.68 9.03
C ARG A 124 -6.91 0.36 10.08
N VAL A 125 -7.07 1.63 9.72
CA VAL A 125 -6.91 2.76 10.62
C VAL A 125 -8.27 3.14 11.18
N GLY A 126 -8.39 3.09 12.51
CA GLY A 126 -9.56 3.56 13.25
C GLY A 126 -9.48 5.06 13.51
N GLN A 127 -9.36 5.46 14.78
CA GLN A 127 -9.18 6.87 15.13
C GLN A 127 -7.83 7.39 14.62
N CYS A 128 -7.84 8.45 13.80
CA CYS A 128 -6.64 9.13 13.32
C CYS A 128 -6.78 10.66 13.39
N THR A 129 -5.66 11.36 13.51
CA THR A 129 -5.61 12.80 13.21
C THR A 129 -5.66 13.00 11.70
N GLU A 130 -6.61 13.78 11.20
CA GLU A 130 -6.81 13.98 9.76
C GLU A 130 -6.08 15.24 9.29
N PRO A 131 -5.29 15.15 8.21
CA PRO A 131 -4.79 16.34 7.52
C PRO A 131 -5.89 16.93 6.63
N GLU A 132 -6.02 18.26 6.61
CA GLU A 132 -6.86 19.00 5.65
C GLU A 132 -6.00 19.58 4.52
N ASP A 133 -5.23 18.71 3.86
CA ASP A 133 -4.28 19.11 2.82
C ASP A 133 -4.82 18.79 1.42
N SER A 134 -4.50 19.68 0.46
CA SER A 134 -4.76 19.45 -0.96
C SER A 134 -3.48 19.04 -1.68
N VAL A 135 -3.61 18.07 -2.58
CA VAL A 135 -2.50 17.54 -3.39
C VAL A 135 -2.89 17.46 -4.87
N ASP A 136 -1.90 17.65 -5.74
CA ASP A 136 -2.00 17.28 -7.15
C ASP A 136 -1.26 15.95 -7.35
N LEU A 137 -1.92 14.97 -7.95
CA LEU A 137 -1.43 13.64 -8.23
C LEU A 137 -1.42 13.41 -9.73
N ARG A 138 -0.41 12.73 -10.24
CA ARG A 138 -0.35 12.35 -11.65
C ARG A 138 0.30 10.99 -11.83
N ASP A 139 -0.40 10.12 -12.52
CA ASP A 139 0.14 8.84 -12.99
C ASP A 139 -0.13 8.69 -14.51
N GLN A 140 -0.07 7.46 -15.02
CA GLN A 140 -0.31 7.17 -16.43
C GLN A 140 -1.77 7.32 -16.86
N PHE A 141 -2.73 7.26 -15.94
CA PHE A 141 -4.15 7.39 -16.25
C PHE A 141 -4.62 8.86 -16.24
N GLY A 142 -3.87 9.76 -15.62
CA GLY A 142 -4.13 11.19 -15.72
C GLY A 142 -3.65 11.99 -14.53
N GLN A 143 -4.29 13.14 -14.34
CA GLN A 143 -4.03 14.05 -13.22
C GLN A 143 -5.28 14.16 -12.34
N LEU A 144 -5.08 14.16 -11.02
CA LEU A 144 -6.10 14.34 -9.99
C LEU A 144 -5.66 15.44 -9.03
N THR A 145 -6.48 16.47 -8.84
CA THR A 145 -6.33 17.43 -7.72
C THR A 145 -7.42 17.12 -6.71
N THR A 146 -7.04 16.87 -5.46
CA THR A 146 -7.95 16.38 -4.41
C THR A 146 -7.57 16.91 -3.03
N VAL A 147 -8.51 16.84 -2.08
CA VAL A 147 -8.28 17.06 -0.65
C VAL A 147 -8.24 15.70 0.05
N LEU A 148 -7.26 15.48 0.91
CA LEU A 148 -7.12 14.21 1.62
C LEU A 148 -8.27 14.00 2.60
N GLN A 149 -8.91 12.84 2.54
CA GLN A 149 -10.07 12.48 3.36
C GLN A 149 -9.71 11.44 4.43
N GLY A 150 -8.87 11.84 5.39
CA GLY A 150 -8.47 11.00 6.53
C GLY A 150 -7.66 9.75 6.16
N ALA A 151 -6.82 9.28 7.08
CA ALA A 151 -6.08 8.04 6.87
C ALA A 151 -7.02 6.83 7.06
N LYS A 152 -7.05 5.91 6.08
CA LYS A 152 -7.89 4.71 6.11
C LYS A 152 -7.10 3.43 6.36
N TYR A 153 -5.86 3.39 5.89
CA TYR A 153 -5.00 2.22 6.04
C TYR A 153 -3.55 2.60 6.34
N LEU A 154 -2.85 1.68 7.01
CA LEU A 154 -1.40 1.70 7.15
C LEU A 154 -0.82 0.40 6.61
N GLY A 155 0.06 0.51 5.62
CA GLY A 155 0.95 -0.55 5.18
C GLY A 155 2.19 -0.61 6.06
N VAL A 156 2.44 -1.80 6.61
CA VAL A 156 3.57 -2.12 7.47
C VAL A 156 4.50 -3.07 6.72
N PRO A 157 5.78 -2.74 6.52
CA PRO A 157 6.74 -3.65 5.92
C PRO A 157 6.70 -5.01 6.63
N THR A 158 6.55 -6.09 5.86
CA THR A 158 6.36 -7.43 6.42
C THR A 158 7.22 -8.44 5.67
N ALA A 159 7.84 -9.35 6.41
CA ALA A 159 8.34 -10.58 5.83
C ALA A 159 7.15 -11.50 5.52
N LYS A 160 7.31 -12.34 4.49
CA LYS A 160 6.32 -13.31 4.07
C LYS A 160 6.98 -14.63 3.68
N THR A 161 6.40 -15.75 4.06
CA THR A 161 6.72 -17.06 3.50
C THR A 161 5.55 -17.58 2.67
N HIS A 162 5.84 -18.10 1.48
CA HIS A 162 4.87 -18.76 0.61
C HIS A 162 5.53 -19.92 -0.11
N ASP A 163 4.91 -21.11 -0.05
CA ASP A 163 5.44 -22.36 -0.63
C ASP A 163 6.90 -22.64 -0.25
N GLY A 164 7.25 -22.39 1.02
CA GLY A 164 8.60 -22.59 1.57
C GLY A 164 9.64 -21.56 1.11
N THR A 165 9.23 -20.57 0.31
CA THR A 165 10.08 -19.45 -0.12
C THR A 165 9.86 -18.25 0.80
N GLU A 166 10.95 -17.76 1.40
CA GLU A 166 10.95 -16.59 2.27
C GLU A 166 11.23 -15.31 1.48
N TYR A 167 10.42 -14.29 1.74
CA TYR A 167 10.53 -12.93 1.22
C TYR A 167 10.77 -12.02 2.43
N PRO A 168 12.02 -11.61 2.71
CA PRO A 168 12.33 -10.83 3.89
C PRO A 168 11.77 -9.40 3.79
N ALA A 169 11.37 -8.83 4.92
CA ALA A 169 11.10 -7.41 5.01
C ALA A 169 12.41 -6.61 4.95
N ASP A 170 12.40 -5.50 4.22
CA ASP A 170 13.48 -4.51 4.29
C ASP A 170 13.27 -3.60 5.50
N ALA A 171 14.25 -3.54 6.40
CA ALA A 171 14.20 -2.69 7.59
C ALA A 171 14.24 -1.20 7.26
N ASP A 172 14.77 -0.84 6.09
CA ASP A 172 14.83 0.54 5.61
C ASP A 172 13.53 0.99 4.94
N ASP A 173 12.56 0.08 4.72
CA ASP A 173 11.28 0.45 4.13
C ASP A 173 10.47 1.41 5.03
N PRO A 174 9.93 2.50 4.45
CA PRO A 174 8.98 3.34 5.14
C PRO A 174 7.64 2.62 5.27
N TYR A 175 6.83 3.05 6.25
CA TYR A 175 5.44 2.63 6.26
C TYR A 175 4.69 3.37 5.15
N LEU A 176 3.53 2.88 4.76
CA LEU A 176 2.67 3.54 3.79
C LEU A 176 1.35 3.94 4.43
N THR A 177 1.06 5.23 4.56
CA THR A 177 -0.28 5.69 4.97
C THR A 177 -1.13 5.95 3.74
N PHE A 178 -2.32 5.36 3.71
CA PHE A 178 -3.29 5.52 2.63
C PHE A 178 -4.40 6.47 3.07
N TYR A 179 -4.48 7.61 2.40
CA TYR A 179 -5.55 8.61 2.58
C TYR A 179 -6.59 8.44 1.50
N ALA A 180 -7.88 8.57 1.85
CA ALA A 180 -8.92 8.60 0.82
C ALA A 180 -8.80 9.87 -0.03
N VAL A 181 -9.14 9.74 -1.30
CA VAL A 181 -9.12 10.81 -2.31
C VAL A 181 -10.42 10.80 -3.11
N ASP A 182 -10.65 11.85 -3.88
CA ASP A 182 -11.80 11.89 -4.78
C ASP A 182 -11.71 10.82 -5.87
N GLU A 183 -12.87 10.31 -6.26
CA GLU A 183 -12.99 9.26 -7.27
C GLU A 183 -12.87 9.83 -8.68
N THR A 184 -12.04 9.17 -9.49
CA THR A 184 -11.95 9.35 -10.95
C THR A 184 -11.95 7.98 -11.60
N HIS A 185 -12.63 7.85 -12.72
CA HIS A 185 -12.83 6.57 -13.39
C HIS A 185 -11.95 6.47 -14.63
N PRO A 186 -10.84 5.73 -14.60
CA PRO A 186 -10.05 5.49 -15.80
C PRO A 186 -10.82 4.63 -16.81
N GLY A 187 -11.56 3.62 -16.33
CA GLY A 187 -12.38 2.75 -17.19
C GLY A 187 -11.52 1.89 -18.13
N GLU A 188 -10.40 1.39 -17.62
CA GLU A 188 -9.40 0.66 -18.41
C GLU A 188 -9.17 -0.74 -17.86
N GLN A 189 -8.89 -1.71 -18.74
CA GLN A 189 -8.45 -3.04 -18.38
C GLN A 189 -6.93 -3.17 -18.58
N ARG A 190 -6.24 -3.88 -17.68
CA ARG A 190 -4.81 -4.18 -17.81
C ARG A 190 -4.49 -5.58 -17.33
N GLN A 191 -3.56 -6.21 -18.02
CA GLN A 191 -2.94 -7.43 -17.54
C GLN A 191 -1.93 -7.09 -16.41
N VAL A 192 -2.01 -7.83 -15.32
CA VAL A 192 -1.19 -7.67 -14.12
C VAL A 192 -0.71 -9.04 -13.68
N ILE A 193 0.57 -9.16 -13.39
CA ILE A 193 1.21 -10.37 -12.90
C ILE A 193 1.78 -10.08 -11.51
N ASP A 194 1.51 -10.94 -10.55
CA ASP A 194 2.24 -10.99 -9.30
C ASP A 194 2.61 -12.42 -8.94
N GLN A 195 3.12 -12.60 -7.73
CA GLN A 195 3.57 -13.89 -7.24
C GLN A 195 2.47 -14.96 -7.05
N PHE A 196 1.19 -14.58 -7.07
CA PHE A 196 0.04 -15.48 -6.89
C PHE A 196 -0.69 -15.77 -8.20
N GLY A 197 -0.44 -15.00 -9.26
CA GLY A 197 -1.07 -15.27 -10.55
C GLY A 197 -0.89 -14.18 -11.60
N ASP A 198 -1.61 -14.39 -12.69
CA ASP A 198 -1.76 -13.51 -13.84
C ASP A 198 -3.24 -13.13 -13.96
N TYR A 199 -3.52 -11.84 -14.03
CA TYR A 199 -4.85 -11.27 -13.90
C TYR A 199 -5.13 -10.28 -15.02
N GLU A 200 -6.34 -10.32 -15.56
CA GLU A 200 -6.93 -9.22 -16.30
C GLU A 200 -7.75 -8.37 -15.31
N LEU A 201 -7.25 -7.18 -14.97
CA LEU A 201 -7.86 -6.30 -13.98
C LEU A 201 -8.62 -5.15 -14.63
N ASP A 202 -9.86 -4.95 -14.20
CA ASP A 202 -10.68 -3.79 -14.57
C ASP A 202 -10.46 -2.64 -13.56
N PHE A 203 -9.91 -1.51 -14.01
CA PHE A 203 -9.64 -0.34 -13.18
C PHE A 203 -10.88 0.54 -13.09
N LEU A 204 -11.53 0.53 -11.92
CA LEU A 204 -12.84 1.13 -11.73
C LEU A 204 -12.76 2.61 -11.35
N CYS A 205 -12.09 2.92 -10.24
CA CYS A 205 -11.95 4.29 -9.75
C CYS A 205 -10.71 4.50 -8.87
N THR A 206 -10.23 5.73 -8.76
CA THR A 206 -9.26 6.12 -7.71
C THR A 206 -9.91 6.08 -6.33
N THR A 207 -9.21 5.54 -5.34
CA THR A 207 -9.73 5.39 -3.97
C THR A 207 -8.80 5.96 -2.92
N PHE A 208 -7.47 5.78 -3.08
CA PHE A 208 -6.50 6.25 -2.09
C PHE A 208 -5.28 6.89 -2.73
N VAL A 209 -4.58 7.71 -1.93
CA VAL A 209 -3.17 8.02 -2.13
C VAL A 209 -2.35 7.40 -1.01
N GLY A 210 -1.39 6.55 -1.36
CA GLY A 210 -0.38 5.98 -0.48
C GLY A 210 0.84 6.89 -0.39
N VAL A 211 1.26 7.23 0.83
CA VAL A 211 2.42 8.10 1.05
C VAL A 211 3.41 7.49 2.05
N PRO A 212 4.72 7.70 1.90
CA PRO A 212 5.71 7.28 2.89
C PRO A 212 5.45 7.91 4.26
N THR A 213 5.56 7.08 5.29
CA THR A 213 5.30 7.42 6.68
C THR A 213 6.45 6.99 7.56
N VAL A 214 6.88 7.91 8.43
CA VAL A 214 7.83 7.62 9.50
C VAL A 214 7.05 7.28 10.76
N VAL A 215 7.29 6.10 11.31
CA VAL A 215 6.75 5.68 12.61
C VAL A 215 7.81 5.96 13.67
N SER A 216 7.43 6.72 14.70
CA SER A 216 8.30 7.14 15.80
C SER A 216 8.09 6.32 17.08
N GLY A 217 6.99 5.58 17.17
CA GLY A 217 6.70 4.69 18.28
C GLY A 217 5.30 4.09 18.18
N TRP A 218 5.10 2.97 18.86
CA TRP A 218 3.82 2.30 18.96
C TRP A 218 3.72 1.56 20.30
N GLN A 219 2.50 1.22 20.69
CA GLN A 219 2.21 0.37 21.85
C GLN A 219 0.92 -0.41 21.58
N GLU A 220 0.80 -1.60 22.15
CA GLU A 220 -0.49 -2.30 22.23
C GLU A 220 -1.46 -1.48 23.10
N ALA A 221 -2.74 -1.52 22.75
CA ALA A 221 -3.79 -0.69 23.36
C ALA A 221 -4.28 -1.22 24.71
#